data_AF-A0A3B7N0H3-F1
#
_entry.id   AF-A0A3B7N0H3-F1
#
_cell.length_a   1.000
_cell.length_b   1.000
_cell.length_c   1.000
_cell.angle_alpha   90.00
_cell.angle_beta   90.00
_cell.angle_gamma   90.00
#
_symmetry.space_group_name_H-M   'P 1'
#
loop_
_entity.id
_entity.type
_entity.pdbx_description
1 polymer ?
#
loop_
_entity_poly.entity_id
_entity_poly.type
_entity_poly.pdbx_seq_one_letter_code
_entity_poly.pdbx_strand_id
1 'polypeptide(L)'
;MKHWTILFALFPLLTVAQSTSHQKLVDSLKLVADMPYICEVADGCGDKIFWRVVQQKQAIIPLLIDKLSDVSTTRAVVPNFGGQWTVGDIAYSALQEIIQDIPTFELLGVKFDQAGCGYCSYWNHLRRSRQNRIRFQAAVRSWYNRNKQNLIWVVSNDFTTCDCQGLHPNGGHFALKK
;
A
#
# COMPACT_ATOMS: atom_id res chain seq x y z
N MET A 1 12.61 -50.87 -22.38
CA MET A 1 11.54 -50.25 -23.20
C MET A 1 11.02 -49.03 -22.47
N LYS A 2 10.91 -47.93 -23.22
CA LYS A 2 10.46 -46.58 -22.83
C LYS A 2 9.06 -46.59 -22.21
N HIS A 3 8.86 -45.91 -21.07
CA HIS A 3 7.62 -45.23 -20.63
C HIS A 3 8.05 -44.34 -19.44
N TRP A 4 7.61 -43.10 -19.17
CA TRP A 4 6.65 -42.21 -19.80
C TRP A 4 6.98 -40.80 -19.22
N THR A 5 7.58 -39.91 -20.01
CA THR A 5 7.62 -38.48 -19.70
C THR A 5 6.38 -37.88 -20.33
N ILE A 6 5.44 -37.35 -19.55
CA ILE A 6 4.46 -36.29 -19.87
C ILE A 6 3.55 -36.20 -18.64
N LEU A 7 3.69 -35.15 -17.83
CA LEU A 7 2.57 -34.47 -17.17
C LEU A 7 3.09 -33.29 -16.34
N PHE A 8 3.34 -32.13 -16.95
CA PHE A 8 3.45 -30.85 -16.22
C PHE A 8 3.25 -29.68 -17.21
N ALA A 9 2.03 -29.52 -17.73
CA ALA A 9 1.67 -28.41 -18.62
C ALA A 9 0.28 -27.83 -18.31
N LEU A 10 -0.13 -27.78 -17.02
CA LEU A 10 -1.40 -27.19 -16.59
C LEU A 10 -1.27 -26.01 -15.63
N PHE A 11 -0.05 -25.54 -15.32
CA PHE A 11 0.16 -24.47 -14.34
C PHE A 11 -0.04 -22.99 -14.76
N PRO A 12 -0.21 -22.58 -16.05
CA PRO A 12 -0.31 -21.14 -16.34
C PRO A 12 -1.69 -20.53 -16.05
N LEU A 13 -2.78 -21.32 -16.01
CA LEU A 13 -4.15 -20.78 -15.94
C LEU A 13 -4.53 -20.20 -14.56
N LEU A 14 -3.95 -20.70 -13.47
CA LEU A 14 -4.29 -20.26 -12.10
C LEU A 14 -3.77 -18.83 -11.80
N THR A 15 -2.66 -18.44 -12.44
CA THR A 15 -2.04 -17.11 -12.21
C THR A 15 -2.88 -15.97 -12.78
N VAL A 16 -3.51 -16.19 -13.95
CA VAL A 16 -4.32 -15.16 -14.63
C VAL A 16 -5.61 -14.84 -13.85
N ALA A 17 -6.28 -15.85 -13.31
CA ALA A 17 -7.52 -15.65 -12.54
C ALA A 17 -7.28 -14.86 -11.23
N GLN A 18 -6.20 -15.17 -10.50
CA GLN A 18 -5.85 -14.44 -9.27
C GLN A 18 -5.49 -12.98 -9.57
N SER A 19 -4.74 -12.72 -10.65
CA SER A 19 -4.38 -11.35 -11.06
C SER A 19 -5.61 -10.48 -11.35
N THR A 20 -6.65 -11.04 -11.97
CA THR A 20 -7.89 -10.32 -12.26
C THR A 20 -8.69 -9.99 -11.00
N SER A 21 -8.70 -10.90 -10.02
CA SER A 21 -9.36 -10.67 -8.72
C SER A 21 -8.66 -9.57 -7.92
N HIS A 22 -7.33 -9.63 -7.85
CA HIS A 22 -6.52 -8.61 -7.16
C HIS A 22 -6.64 -7.23 -7.82
N GLN A 23 -6.65 -7.18 -9.16
CA GLN A 23 -6.86 -5.93 -9.89
C GLN A 23 -8.20 -5.29 -9.51
N LYS A 24 -9.31 -6.07 -9.54
CA LYS A 24 -10.64 -5.57 -9.15
C LYS A 24 -10.67 -5.07 -7.71
N LEU A 25 -9.98 -5.77 -6.80
CA LEU A 25 -9.89 -5.38 -5.41
C LEU A 25 -9.13 -4.04 -5.26
N VAL A 26 -8.00 -3.86 -5.94
CA VAL A 26 -7.24 -2.59 -5.92
C VAL A 26 -8.03 -1.46 -6.60
N ASP A 27 -8.75 -1.75 -7.68
CA ASP A 27 -9.62 -0.77 -8.34
C ASP A 27 -10.79 -0.32 -7.45
N SER A 28 -11.15 -1.12 -6.43
CA SER A 28 -12.17 -0.76 -5.46
C SER A 28 -11.71 0.27 -4.43
N LEU A 29 -10.41 0.60 -4.35
CA LEU A 29 -9.89 1.64 -3.46
C LEU A 29 -10.57 3.00 -3.65
N LYS A 30 -11.08 3.29 -4.85
CA LYS A 30 -11.86 4.51 -5.12
C LYS A 30 -13.16 4.63 -4.29
N LEU A 31 -13.63 3.51 -3.74
CA LEU A 31 -14.87 3.42 -2.96
C LEU A 31 -14.63 3.59 -1.46
N VAL A 32 -13.37 3.58 -1.02
CA VAL A 32 -13.00 3.79 0.38
C VAL A 32 -13.56 5.14 0.86
N ALA A 33 -14.33 5.08 1.93
CA ALA A 33 -14.98 6.26 2.51
C ALA A 33 -14.35 6.69 3.83
N ASP A 34 -13.60 5.80 4.47
CA ASP A 34 -12.98 6.04 5.76
C ASP A 34 -11.58 5.42 5.82
N MET A 35 -10.59 6.20 6.27
CA MET A 35 -9.19 5.76 6.34
C MET A 35 -8.82 5.51 7.78
N PRO A 36 -8.10 4.43 8.10
CA PRO A 36 -7.58 4.23 9.44
C PRO A 36 -6.54 5.33 9.72
N TYR A 37 -6.76 6.12 10.78
CA TYR A 37 -5.85 7.21 11.16
C TYR A 37 -5.85 7.42 12.68
N ILE A 38 -6.98 7.91 13.23
CA ILE A 38 -7.24 8.04 14.66
C ILE A 38 -8.50 7.23 14.98
N CYS A 39 -8.33 6.13 15.71
CA CYS A 39 -9.34 5.12 15.99
C CYS A 39 -9.75 5.23 17.46
N GLU A 40 -10.85 5.93 17.73
CA GLU A 40 -11.37 6.07 19.10
C GLU A 40 -11.97 4.76 19.66
N VAL A 41 -12.28 3.79 18.78
CA VAL A 41 -12.86 2.49 19.14
C VAL A 41 -12.09 1.35 18.49
N ALA A 42 -11.87 0.28 19.27
CA ALA A 42 -11.12 -0.91 18.85
C ALA A 42 -11.82 -1.71 17.73
N ASP A 43 -13.14 -1.65 17.63
CA ASP A 43 -13.91 -2.35 16.61
C ASP A 43 -14.23 -1.43 15.42
N GLY A 44 -13.58 -1.68 14.27
CA GLY A 44 -13.99 -1.11 12.99
C GLY A 44 -13.27 0.14 12.53
N CYS A 45 -11.99 0.31 12.88
CA CYS A 45 -11.22 1.44 12.35
C CYS A 45 -11.00 1.33 10.83
N GLY A 46 -11.45 2.33 10.07
CA GLY A 46 -11.24 2.41 8.62
C GLY A 46 -12.14 1.48 7.79
N ASP A 47 -12.16 1.71 6.48
CA ASP A 47 -13.02 0.99 5.53
C ASP A 47 -12.59 -0.47 5.34
N LYS A 48 -13.56 -1.39 5.30
CA LYS A 48 -13.33 -2.82 5.05
C LYS A 48 -12.62 -3.08 3.72
N ILE A 49 -12.82 -2.23 2.72
CA ILE A 49 -12.14 -2.32 1.42
C ILE A 49 -10.63 -2.15 1.60
N PHE A 50 -10.21 -1.16 2.40
CA PHE A 50 -8.80 -0.91 2.68
C PHE A 50 -8.16 -2.14 3.33
N TRP A 51 -8.77 -2.69 4.38
CA TRP A 51 -8.22 -3.86 5.06
C TRP A 51 -8.19 -5.11 4.20
N ARG A 52 -9.20 -5.33 3.35
CA ARG A 52 -9.19 -6.46 2.40
C ARG A 52 -8.02 -6.37 1.42
N VAL A 53 -7.66 -5.17 0.99
CA VAL A 53 -6.48 -4.92 0.15
C VAL A 53 -5.20 -5.24 0.92
N VAL A 54 -5.08 -4.72 2.15
CA VAL A 54 -3.92 -4.97 3.03
C VAL A 54 -3.72 -6.48 3.27
N GLN A 55 -4.81 -7.24 3.45
CA GLN A 55 -4.82 -8.70 3.63
C GLN A 55 -4.25 -9.52 2.48
N GLN A 56 -4.08 -8.93 1.29
CA GLN A 56 -3.44 -9.62 0.17
C GLN A 56 -1.90 -9.66 0.28
N LYS A 57 -1.31 -8.98 1.28
CA LYS A 57 0.13 -9.02 1.60
C LYS A 57 1.01 -8.78 0.36
N GLN A 58 1.99 -9.64 0.10
CA GLN A 58 2.97 -9.42 -0.98
C GLN A 58 2.35 -9.43 -2.38
N ALA A 59 1.24 -10.17 -2.57
CA ALA A 59 0.67 -10.40 -3.89
C ALA A 59 0.06 -9.15 -4.54
N ILE A 60 -0.27 -8.14 -3.74
CA ILE A 60 -0.94 -6.90 -4.19
C ILE A 60 0.03 -5.74 -4.41
N ILE A 61 1.26 -5.84 -3.89
CA ILE A 61 2.24 -4.73 -3.88
C ILE A 61 2.45 -4.12 -5.28
N PRO A 62 2.68 -4.89 -6.37
CA PRO A 62 2.88 -4.29 -7.69
C PRO A 62 1.68 -3.45 -8.15
N LEU A 63 0.46 -3.93 -7.87
CA LEU A 63 -0.78 -3.26 -8.25
C LEU A 63 -1.02 -1.98 -7.44
N LEU A 64 -0.66 -1.98 -6.15
CA LEU A 64 -0.69 -0.76 -5.34
C LEU A 64 0.32 0.28 -5.83
N ILE A 65 1.53 -0.14 -6.20
CA ILE A 65 2.54 0.75 -6.79
C ILE A 65 1.99 1.36 -8.10
N ASP A 66 1.29 0.59 -8.93
CA ASP A 66 0.67 1.08 -10.17
C ASP A 66 -0.39 2.17 -9.91
N LYS A 67 -1.00 2.21 -8.71
CA LYS A 67 -2.00 3.23 -8.33
C LYS A 67 -1.42 4.52 -7.77
N LEU A 68 -0.13 4.60 -7.42
CA LEU A 68 0.44 5.78 -6.75
C LEU A 68 0.30 7.11 -7.53
N SER A 69 0.20 7.04 -8.86
CA SER A 69 -0.04 8.21 -9.72
C SER A 69 -1.52 8.57 -9.90
N ASP A 70 -2.44 7.79 -9.34
CA ASP A 70 -3.89 7.99 -9.47
C ASP A 70 -4.36 9.15 -8.57
N VAL A 71 -4.89 10.19 -9.23
CA VAL A 71 -5.35 11.44 -8.60
C VAL A 71 -6.85 11.44 -8.34
N SER A 72 -7.56 10.36 -8.66
CA SER A 72 -9.01 10.26 -8.44
C SER A 72 -9.30 10.38 -6.95
N THR A 73 -10.09 11.38 -6.58
CA THR A 73 -10.50 11.62 -5.18
C THR A 73 -11.52 10.59 -4.74
N THR A 74 -11.48 10.24 -3.45
CA THR A 74 -12.47 9.40 -2.78
C THR A 74 -13.39 10.24 -1.89
N ARG A 75 -14.28 9.59 -1.14
CA ARG A 75 -15.09 10.27 -0.12
C ARG A 75 -14.35 10.47 1.21
N ALA A 76 -13.24 9.76 1.41
CA ALA A 76 -12.44 9.90 2.63
C ALA A 76 -11.78 11.27 2.68
N VAL A 77 -11.86 11.92 3.84
CA VAL A 77 -11.25 13.23 4.12
C VAL A 77 -9.87 13.01 4.74
N VAL A 78 -8.90 13.86 4.42
CA VAL A 78 -7.57 13.82 5.08
C VAL A 78 -7.64 14.60 6.39
N PRO A 79 -7.57 13.94 7.56
CA PRO A 79 -7.62 14.62 8.84
C PRO A 79 -6.45 15.60 8.97
N ASN A 80 -6.69 16.77 9.58
CA ASN A 80 -5.71 17.82 9.89
C ASN A 80 -4.98 18.49 8.69
N PHE A 81 -4.99 17.89 7.50
CA PHE A 81 -4.34 18.43 6.29
C PHE A 81 -5.34 18.86 5.20
N GLY A 82 -6.63 18.58 5.40
CA GLY A 82 -7.72 19.01 4.53
C GLY A 82 -7.77 18.32 3.16
N GLY A 83 -8.87 18.54 2.45
CA GLY A 83 -9.17 17.89 1.17
C GLY A 83 -9.47 16.39 1.30
N GLN A 84 -9.62 15.73 0.15
CA GLN A 84 -9.91 14.30 0.07
C GLN A 84 -8.65 13.46 -0.16
N TRP A 85 -8.69 12.21 0.27
CA TRP A 85 -7.73 11.18 -0.15
C TRP A 85 -7.90 10.88 -1.64
N THR A 86 -6.79 10.75 -2.38
CA THR A 86 -6.84 10.14 -3.71
C THR A 86 -6.61 8.64 -3.64
N VAL A 87 -6.99 7.91 -4.69
CA VAL A 87 -6.68 6.48 -4.84
C VAL A 87 -5.19 6.21 -4.65
N GLY A 88 -4.31 7.06 -5.19
CA GLY A 88 -2.87 6.94 -5.00
C GLY A 88 -2.41 7.13 -3.55
N ASP A 89 -3.05 8.00 -2.79
CA ASP A 89 -2.74 8.18 -1.36
C ASP A 89 -3.15 6.94 -0.55
N ILE A 90 -4.35 6.42 -0.81
CA ILE A 90 -4.86 5.22 -0.14
C ILE A 90 -4.00 4.00 -0.49
N ALA A 91 -3.60 3.87 -1.76
CA ALA A 91 -2.70 2.81 -2.19
C ALA A 91 -1.33 2.91 -1.50
N TYR A 92 -0.84 4.12 -1.26
CA TYR A 92 0.41 4.32 -0.53
C TYR A 92 0.29 3.95 0.95
N SER A 93 -0.78 4.35 1.63
CA SER A 93 -1.05 3.93 3.00
C SER A 93 -1.16 2.41 3.12
N ALA A 94 -1.83 1.74 2.17
CA ALA A 94 -1.88 0.28 2.14
C ALA A 94 -0.48 -0.35 1.95
N LEU A 95 0.38 0.27 1.13
CA LEU A 95 1.78 -0.18 1.01
C LEU A 95 2.56 -0.03 2.31
N GLN A 96 2.37 1.06 3.04
CA GLN A 96 3.03 1.29 4.33
C GLN A 96 2.55 0.30 5.39
N GLU A 97 1.30 -0.16 5.32
CA GLU A 97 0.84 -1.25 6.20
C GLU A 97 1.36 -2.63 5.82
N ILE A 98 1.56 -2.88 4.53
CA ILE A 98 2.11 -4.15 4.07
C ILE A 98 3.62 -4.20 4.28
N ILE A 99 4.33 -3.07 4.11
CA ILE A 99 5.79 -2.96 4.20
C ILE A 99 6.14 -1.82 5.17
N GLN A 100 6.70 -2.18 6.31
CA GLN A 100 7.17 -1.23 7.30
C GLN A 100 8.42 -0.48 6.79
N ASP A 101 8.57 0.76 7.23
CA ASP A 101 9.76 1.59 7.02
C ASP A 101 10.17 1.82 5.55
N ILE A 102 9.18 1.96 4.64
CA ILE A 102 9.46 2.51 3.31
C ILE A 102 10.08 3.91 3.50
N PRO A 103 11.25 4.24 2.90
CA PRO A 103 11.94 5.51 3.11
C PRO A 103 11.28 6.67 2.36
N THR A 104 10.05 7.03 2.76
CA THR A 104 9.12 7.92 2.05
C THR A 104 9.77 9.23 1.60
N PHE A 105 10.43 9.94 2.51
CA PHE A 105 10.99 11.26 2.24
C PHE A 105 12.22 11.23 1.35
N GLU A 106 13.04 10.17 1.45
CA GLU A 106 14.13 9.92 0.51
C GLU A 106 13.57 9.69 -0.90
N LEU A 107 12.53 8.86 -1.02
CA LEU A 107 11.90 8.52 -2.30
C LEU A 107 11.14 9.71 -2.93
N LEU A 108 10.59 10.60 -2.10
CA LEU A 108 9.97 11.84 -2.55
C LEU A 108 11.00 12.89 -3.00
N GLY A 109 12.24 12.82 -2.49
CA GLY A 109 13.24 13.87 -2.70
C GLY A 109 12.91 15.18 -1.97
N VAL A 110 12.14 15.12 -0.89
CA VAL A 110 11.84 16.28 -0.01
C VAL A 110 12.15 15.92 1.43
N LYS A 111 12.56 16.91 2.22
CA LYS A 111 12.84 16.71 3.64
C LYS A 111 11.54 16.60 4.43
N PHE A 112 11.54 15.75 5.46
CA PHE A 112 10.52 15.80 6.50
C PHE A 112 10.60 17.17 7.20
N ASP A 113 9.46 17.82 7.36
CA ASP A 113 9.39 19.16 7.93
C ASP A 113 9.39 19.11 9.47
N GLN A 114 10.58 19.04 10.07
CA GLN A 114 10.75 18.93 11.53
C GLN A 114 10.29 20.17 12.29
N ALA A 115 10.34 21.35 11.67
CA ALA A 115 10.04 22.64 12.32
C ALA A 115 8.63 23.16 12.02
N GLY A 116 7.98 22.62 11.00
CA GLY A 116 6.62 22.97 10.59
C GLY A 116 5.64 21.81 10.77
N CYS A 117 4.94 21.43 9.71
CA CYS A 117 3.79 20.53 9.80
C CYS A 117 4.13 19.03 9.62
N GLY A 118 5.41 18.66 9.72
CA GLY A 118 5.86 17.26 9.71
C GLY A 118 5.50 16.54 8.43
N TYR A 119 4.64 15.52 8.56
CA TYR A 119 4.20 14.68 7.44
C TYR A 119 3.35 15.45 6.42
N CYS A 120 2.87 16.66 6.71
CA CYS A 120 2.22 17.53 5.72
C CYS A 120 3.07 17.73 4.44
N SER A 121 4.40 17.64 4.55
CA SER A 121 5.35 17.83 3.46
C SER A 121 5.15 16.79 2.36
N TYR A 122 4.76 15.57 2.72
CA TYR A 122 4.29 14.53 1.81
C TYR A 122 3.09 15.04 0.97
N TRP A 123 2.03 15.48 1.65
CA TRP A 123 0.79 15.93 1.02
C TRP A 123 1.00 17.16 0.15
N ASN A 124 1.71 18.15 0.67
CA ASN A 124 2.05 19.38 -0.02
C ASN A 124 2.89 19.10 -1.28
N HIS A 125 3.85 18.19 -1.22
CA HIS A 125 4.65 17.85 -2.38
C HIS A 125 3.82 17.13 -3.46
N LEU A 126 3.08 16.07 -3.10
CA LEU A 126 2.35 15.27 -4.07
C LEU A 126 1.16 16.00 -4.70
N ARG A 127 0.46 16.86 -3.93
CA ARG A 127 -0.70 17.62 -4.43
C ARG A 127 -0.33 18.77 -5.37
N ARG A 128 0.92 19.27 -5.32
CA ARG A 128 1.38 20.36 -6.19
C ARG A 128 1.34 20.00 -7.69
N SER A 129 1.57 18.74 -8.04
CA SER A 129 1.59 18.33 -9.45
C SER A 129 1.43 16.82 -9.60
N ARG A 130 0.65 16.39 -10.60
CA ARG A 130 0.59 14.98 -11.03
C ARG A 130 1.98 14.42 -11.36
N GLN A 131 2.89 15.25 -11.87
CA GLN A 131 4.26 14.82 -12.18
C GLN A 131 5.03 14.38 -10.92
N ASN A 132 4.75 14.98 -9.76
CA ASN A 132 5.38 14.56 -8.49
C ASN A 132 4.92 13.16 -8.10
N ARG A 133 3.64 12.84 -8.28
CA ARG A 133 3.13 11.48 -8.05
C ARG A 133 3.73 10.45 -9.01
N ILE A 134 3.90 10.79 -10.29
CA ILE A 134 4.56 9.90 -11.27
C ILE A 134 6.01 9.63 -10.87
N ARG A 135 6.76 10.67 -10.45
CA ARG A 135 8.15 10.50 -9.97
C ARG A 135 8.20 9.64 -8.71
N PHE A 136 7.30 9.89 -7.77
CA PHE A 136 7.21 9.12 -6.54
C PHE A 136 6.87 7.65 -6.81
N GLN A 137 5.90 7.38 -7.68
CA GLN A 137 5.58 6.04 -8.16
C GLN A 137 6.82 5.33 -8.73
N ALA A 138 7.57 5.99 -9.60
CA ALA A 138 8.78 5.43 -10.20
C ALA A 138 9.85 5.14 -9.14
N ALA A 139 10.04 6.05 -8.17
CA ALA A 139 10.97 5.88 -7.05
C ALA A 139 10.57 4.68 -6.16
N VAL A 140 9.30 4.58 -5.76
CA VAL A 140 8.78 3.45 -4.96
C VAL A 140 8.92 2.13 -5.74
N ARG A 141 8.58 2.10 -7.03
CA ARG A 141 8.76 0.90 -7.87
C ARG A 141 10.22 0.46 -7.92
N SER A 142 11.11 1.42 -8.14
CA SER A 142 12.55 1.18 -8.24
C SER A 142 13.11 0.65 -6.91
N TRP A 143 12.72 1.26 -5.79
CA TRP A 143 13.06 0.80 -4.45
C TRP A 143 12.53 -0.62 -4.18
N TYR A 144 11.25 -0.89 -4.46
CA TYR A 144 10.67 -2.22 -4.25
C TYR A 144 11.40 -3.29 -5.08
N ASN A 145 11.69 -3.01 -6.36
CA ASN A 145 12.39 -3.97 -7.20
C ASN A 145 13.80 -4.32 -6.71
N ARG A 146 14.53 -3.35 -6.13
CA ARG A 146 15.85 -3.60 -5.52
C ARG A 146 15.77 -4.41 -4.23
N ASN A 147 14.69 -4.24 -3.48
CA ASN A 147 14.60 -4.73 -2.10
C ASN A 147 13.70 -5.94 -1.90
N LYS A 148 12.81 -6.27 -2.85
CA LYS A 148 11.76 -7.28 -2.68
C LYS A 148 12.25 -8.68 -2.28
N GLN A 149 13.48 -9.03 -2.61
CA GLN A 149 14.09 -10.32 -2.23
C GLN A 149 14.62 -10.34 -0.78
N ASN A 150 14.78 -9.16 -0.17
CA ASN A 150 15.27 -8.97 1.20
C ASN A 150 14.14 -8.65 2.19
N LEU A 151 12.88 -8.68 1.73
CA LEU A 151 11.72 -8.49 2.60
C LEU A 151 11.42 -9.78 3.36
N ILE A 152 11.35 -9.68 4.68
CA ILE A 152 11.00 -10.78 5.58
C ILE A 152 9.67 -10.49 6.27
N TRP A 153 8.87 -11.53 6.49
CA TRP A 153 7.63 -11.42 7.25
C TRP A 153 7.92 -11.29 8.75
N VAL A 154 7.37 -10.26 9.37
CA VAL A 154 7.44 -10.01 10.81
C VAL A 154 6.03 -10.17 11.38
N VAL A 155 5.86 -11.11 12.30
CA VAL A 155 4.59 -11.28 13.03
C VAL A 155 4.46 -10.15 14.04
N SER A 156 3.40 -9.35 13.92
CA SER A 156 3.09 -8.27 14.85
C SER A 156 1.60 -7.92 14.77
N ASN A 157 1.08 -7.31 15.84
CA ASN A 157 -0.22 -6.66 15.86
C ASN A 157 -0.12 -5.13 15.73
N ASP A 158 1.10 -4.61 15.55
CA ASP A 158 1.31 -3.18 15.38
C ASP A 158 0.76 -2.71 14.03
N PHE A 159 0.12 -1.55 14.06
CA PHE A 159 -0.35 -0.83 12.88
C PHE A 159 0.67 0.26 12.52
N THR A 160 0.97 0.42 11.24
CA THR A 160 2.04 1.32 10.76
C THR A 160 1.53 2.72 10.42
N THR A 161 0.24 2.84 10.07
CA THR A 161 -0.35 4.09 9.54
C THR A 161 -1.49 4.66 10.39
N CYS A 162 -1.89 3.98 11.46
CA CYS A 162 -2.93 4.42 12.40
C CYS A 162 -2.58 4.07 13.85
N ASP A 163 -3.33 4.65 14.79
CA ASP A 163 -3.36 4.28 16.22
C ASP A 163 -4.39 3.17 16.52
N CYS A 164 -4.76 2.38 15.51
CA CYS A 164 -5.69 1.27 15.65
C CYS A 164 -5.25 0.31 16.78
N GLN A 165 -6.22 -0.26 17.50
CA GLN A 165 -5.97 -1.24 18.55
C GLN A 165 -6.48 -2.62 18.15
N GLY A 166 -5.95 -3.67 18.77
CA GLY A 166 -6.40 -5.05 18.60
C GLY A 166 -5.51 -5.88 17.68
N LEU A 167 -6.10 -6.90 17.04
CA LEU A 167 -5.37 -7.79 16.15
C LEU A 167 -5.20 -7.13 14.78
N HIS A 168 -3.96 -7.03 14.31
CA HIS A 168 -3.70 -6.51 12.97
C HIS A 168 -4.32 -7.48 11.93
N PRO A 169 -5.11 -7.01 10.94
CA PRO A 169 -5.82 -7.89 9.99
C PRO A 169 -4.94 -8.86 9.20
N ASN A 170 -3.64 -8.57 9.12
CA ASN A 170 -2.65 -9.43 8.46
C ASN A 170 -1.84 -10.32 9.41
N GLY A 171 -1.91 -10.05 10.73
CA GLY A 171 -1.02 -10.63 11.74
C GLY A 171 0.45 -10.28 11.57
N GLY A 172 0.77 -9.15 10.95
CA GLY A 172 2.14 -8.70 10.70
C GLY A 172 2.30 -7.84 9.44
N HIS A 173 3.57 -7.58 9.12
CA HIS A 173 4.02 -6.77 7.98
C HIS A 173 5.33 -7.34 7.40
N PHE A 174 5.76 -6.82 6.25
CA PHE A 174 7.11 -7.06 5.73
C PHE A 174 8.08 -6.00 6.23
N ALA A 175 9.29 -6.39 6.57
CA ALA A 175 10.39 -5.48 6.89
C ALA A 175 11.65 -5.88 6.10
N LEU A 176 12.58 -4.94 5.90
CA LEU A 176 13.89 -5.28 5.34
C LEU A 176 14.68 -6.10 6.36
N LYS A 177 15.31 -7.17 5.88
CA LYS A 177 16.30 -7.90 6.67
C LYS A 177 17.43 -6.95 7.09
N LYS A 178 17.61 -6.77 8.40
CA LYS A 178 18.73 -6.03 9.00
C LYS A 178 20.01 -6.88 8.98
#